data_AF-L1NJX4-F1
#
_entry.id   AF-L1NJX4-F1
#
_cell.length_a   1.000
_cell.length_b   1.000
_cell.length_c   1.000
_cell.angle_alpha   90.00
_cell.angle_beta   90.00
_cell.angle_gamma   90.00
#
_symmetry.space_group_name_H-M   'P 1'
#
loop_
_entity.id
_entity.type
_entity.pdbx_description
1 polymer ?
#
loop_
_entity_poly.entity_id
_entity_poly.type
_entity_poly.pdbx_seq_one_letter_code
_entity_poly.pdbx_strand_id
1 'polypeptide(L)' 'LKEMEVWVYRLFGIESKDCYRFYVSIRNRKRDSRTAFLDHLKDKLLEKMQRDDRREMQRK' A
#
# COMPACT_ATOMS: atom_id res chain seq x y z
N LEU A 1 18.80 -7.60 -7.56
CA LEU A 1 17.78 -7.17 -6.57
C LEU A 1 17.55 -5.66 -6.57
N LYS A 2 18.60 -4.83 -6.43
CA LYS A 2 18.49 -3.37 -6.32
C LYS A 2 17.82 -2.68 -7.52
N GLU A 3 18.06 -3.18 -8.74
CA GLU A 3 17.46 -2.62 -9.96
C GLU A 3 15.94 -2.90 -10.07
N MET A 4 15.50 -4.08 -9.63
CA MET A 4 14.07 -4.42 -9.58
C MET A 4 13.33 -3.55 -8.56
N GLU A 5 13.98 -3.23 -7.44
CA GLU A 5 13.47 -2.32 -6.42
C GLU A 5 13.13 -0.94 -7.03
N VAL A 6 14.10 -0.34 -7.72
CA VAL A 6 13.96 0.99 -8.35
C VAL A 6 12.87 0.99 -9.42
N TRP A 7 12.76 -0.10 -10.18
CA TRP A 7 11.73 -0.23 -11.21
C TRP A 7 10.31 -0.27 -10.61
N VAL A 8 10.11 -1.06 -9.54
CA VAL A 8 8.82 -1.13 -8.83
C VAL A 8 8.45 0.24 -8.23
N TYR A 9 9.41 0.98 -7.67
CA TYR A 9 9.14 2.32 -7.14
C TYR A 9 8.72 3.33 -8.19
N ARG A 10 9.38 3.32 -9.35
CA ARG A 10 8.97 4.15 -10.49
C ARG A 10 7.60 3.76 -11.01
N LEU A 11 7.29 2.47 -11.09
CA LEU A 11 5.98 1.97 -11.54
C LEU A 11 4.84 2.47 -10.66
N PHE A 12 5.04 2.52 -9.34
CA PHE A 12 4.02 2.96 -8.39
C PHE A 12 4.13 4.44 -8.00
N GLY A 13 5.07 5.20 -8.57
CA GLY A 13 5.29 6.62 -8.26
C GLY A 13 5.73 6.89 -6.82
N ILE A 14 6.39 5.91 -6.18
CA ILE A 14 6.85 5.99 -4.79
C ILE A 14 8.31 6.46 -4.80
N GLU A 15 8.66 7.47 -4.01
CA GLU A 15 10.07 7.84 -3.85
C GLU A 15 10.82 6.72 -3.11
N SER A 16 11.85 6.15 -3.77
CA SER A 16 12.63 5.05 -3.24
C SER A 16 13.54 5.50 -2.10
N LYS A 17 12.96 5.71 -0.92
CA LYS A 17 13.72 5.85 0.32
C LYS A 17 13.16 4.83 1.30
N ASP A 18 14.02 3.86 1.63
CA ASP A 18 13.94 3.06 2.85
C ASP A 18 12.87 1.94 2.89
N CYS A 19 12.68 1.21 1.79
CA CYS A 19 11.77 0.07 1.77
C CYS A 19 12.22 -1.10 2.64
N TYR A 20 13.53 -1.24 2.83
CA TYR A 20 14.08 -2.10 3.85
C TYR A 20 13.67 -1.66 5.26
N ARG A 21 13.62 -0.35 5.53
CA ARG A 21 13.17 0.21 6.81
C ARG A 21 11.67 0.02 7.02
N PHE A 22 10.85 0.14 5.98
CA PHE A 22 9.44 -0.24 6.03
C PHE A 22 9.28 -1.72 6.36
N TYR A 23 10.00 -2.60 5.68
CA TYR A 23 10.02 -4.04 5.96
C TYR A 23 10.44 -4.35 7.41
N VAL A 24 11.52 -3.73 7.90
CA VAL A 24 11.98 -3.88 9.30
C VAL A 24 10.94 -3.35 10.29
N SER A 25 10.28 -2.22 9.97
CA SER A 25 9.23 -1.64 10.81
C SER A 25 7.99 -2.54 10.89
N ILE A 26 7.64 -3.24 9.81
CA ILE A 26 6.53 -4.20 9.78
C ILE A 26 6.92 -5.46 10.56
N ARG A 27 8.14 -5.97 10.33
CA ARG A 27 8.66 -7.16 10.99
C ARG A 27 8.80 -7.00 12.51
N ASN A 28 9.16 -5.81 12.98
CA ASN A 28 9.42 -5.53 14.40
C ASN A 28 8.15 -5.12 15.20
N ARG A 29 6.96 -5.03 14.60
CA ARG A 29 5.71 -4.72 15.34
C ARG A 29 5.28 -5.91 16.22
N LYS A 30 4.95 -5.64 17.49
CA LYS A 30 4.50 -6.67 18.46
C LYS A 30 3.30 -7.46 17.94
N ARG A 31 3.23 -8.73 18.36
CA ARG A 31 2.47 -9.85 17.79
C ARG A 31 0.99 -9.54 17.45
N ASP A 32 0.34 -8.66 18.20
CA ASP A 32 -1.09 -8.29 18.04
C ASP A 32 -1.38 -7.28 16.93
N SER A 33 -0.40 -6.52 16.44
CA SER A 33 -0.60 -5.49 15.40
C SER A 33 0.06 -5.81 14.06
N ARG A 34 0.60 -7.03 13.88
CA ARG A 34 1.34 -7.41 12.67
C ARG A 34 0.53 -7.27 11.38
N THR A 35 -0.79 -7.46 11.45
CA THR A 35 -1.68 -7.31 10.30
C THR A 35 -2.46 -6.00 10.30
N ALA A 36 -2.44 -5.21 11.38
CA ALA A 36 -3.25 -3.98 11.48
C ALA A 36 -2.95 -2.99 10.34
N PHE A 37 -1.72 -2.97 9.84
CA PHE A 37 -1.37 -2.21 8.63
C PHE A 37 -2.06 -2.76 7.38
N LEU A 38 -2.05 -4.08 7.19
CA LEU A 38 -2.71 -4.74 6.05
C LEU A 38 -4.23 -4.59 6.13
N ASP A 39 -4.80 -4.64 7.33
CA ASP A 39 -6.22 -4.38 7.56
C ASP A 39 -6.58 -2.94 7.19
N HIS A 40 -5.78 -1.96 7.64
CA HIS A 40 -6.00 -0.57 7.27
C HIS A 40 -5.82 -0.32 5.75
N LEU A 41 -4.83 -0.96 5.13
CA LEU A 41 -4.60 -0.89 3.69
C LEU A 41 -5.79 -1.47 2.90
N LYS A 42 -6.30 -2.62 3.35
CA LYS A 42 -7.50 -3.27 2.80
C LYS A 42 -8.71 -2.33 2.89
N ASP A 43 -8.94 -1.72 4.05
CA ASP A 43 -10.06 -0.81 4.26
C ASP A 43 -9.97 0.41 3.34
N LYS A 44 -8.79 1.02 3.21
CA LYS A 44 -8.56 2.16 2.31
C LYS A 44 -8.72 1.80 0.83
N LEU A 45 -8.32 0.58 0.44
CA LEU A 45 -8.53 0.10 -0.92
C LEU A 45 -10.02 -0.09 -1.21
N LEU A 46 -10.78 -0.69 -0.29
CA LEU A 46 -12.22 -0.86 -0.39
C LEU A 46 -12.96 0.49 -0.50
N GLU A 47 -12.60 1.46 0.34
CA GLU A 47 -13.14 2.83 0.27
C GLU A 47 -12.90 3.45 -1.11
N LYS A 48 -11.70 3.28 -1.67
CA LYS A 48 -11.35 3.80 -2.99
C LYS A 48 -12.16 3.13 -4.10
N MET A 49 -12.28 1.80 -4.09
CA MET A 49 -13.08 1.06 -5.08
C MET A 49 -14.53 1.53 -5.07
N GLN A 50 -15.16 1.59 -3.90
CA GLN A 50 -16.54 2.07 -3.78
C GLN A 50 -16.72 3.51 -4.28
N ARG A 51 -15.74 4.38 -4.03
CA ARG A 51 -15.79 5.77 -4.53
C ARG A 51 -15.68 5.81 -6.05
N ASP A 52 -14.82 4.97 -6.63
CA ASP A 52 -14.62 4.91 -8.07
C ASP A 52 -15.88 4.30 -8.75
N ASP A 53 -16.50 3.26 -8.18
CA ASP A 53 -17.79 2.70 -8.64
C ASP A 53 -18.93 3.74 -8.59
N ARG A 54 -19.03 4.52 -7.49
CA ARG A 54 -20.01 5.61 -7.37
C ARG A 54 -19.81 6.68 -8.43
N ARG A 55 -18.55 7.01 -8.76
CA ARG A 55 -18.22 7.96 -9.83
C ARG A 55 -18.58 7.41 -11.21
N GLU A 56 -18.43 6.11 -11.43
CA GLU A 56 -18.84 5.47 -12.68
C GLU A 56 -20.37 5.46 -12.83
N MET A 57 -21.12 5.20 -11.75
CA MET A 57 -22.59 5.27 -11.77
C MET A 57 -23.12 6.68 -12.07
N GLN A 58 -22.44 7.73 -11.61
CA GLN A 58 -22.84 9.12 -11.91
C GLN A 58 -22.55 9.54 -13.36
N ARG A 59 -21.75 8.76 -14.10
CA ARG A 59 -21.40 9.02 -15.50
C ARG A 59 -22.32 8.29 -16.49
N LYS A 60 -23.10 7.32 -16.02
CA LYS A 60 -24.13 6.60 -16.79
C LYS A 60 -25.47 7.29 -16.61
#